data_AF-A0A5K1CKS3-F1
#
_entry.id   AF-A0A5K1CKS3-F1
#
_cell.length_a   1.000
_cell.length_b   1.000
_cell.length_c   1.000
_cell.angle_alpha   90.00
_cell.angle_beta   90.00
_cell.angle_gamma   90.00
#
_symmetry.space_group_name_H-M   'P 1'
#
loop_
_entity.id
_entity.type
_entity.pdbx_description
1 polymer ?
#
loop_
_entity_poly.entity_id
_entity_poly.type
_entity_poly.pdbx_seq_one_letter_code
_entity_poly.pdbx_strand_id
1 'polypeptide(L)'
;GFRKIASDRWEFGHEKFQRGRRHLLVEIDRRKCIPSIFPAFLKASTDRSPPTPPPAVSDEEALMIMEENRNLKKENSELLSEISYFKDLEKKLVGCLFEFVEGPRPSALEPAEHEVRKIHNFIS
;
A
#
# COMPACT_ATOMS: atom_id res chain seq x y z
N GLY A 1 -24.11 5.51 -1.97
CA GLY A 1 -23.46 4.23 -2.35
C GLY A 1 -21.96 4.36 -2.17
N PHE A 2 -21.20 3.28 -2.29
CA PHE A 2 -19.73 3.37 -2.26
C PHE A 2 -19.20 3.96 -3.56
N ARG A 3 -18.30 4.93 -3.46
CA ARG A 3 -17.59 5.56 -4.58
C ARG A 3 -16.10 5.44 -4.39
N LYS A 4 -15.38 5.19 -5.47
CA LYS A 4 -13.92 5.10 -5.47
C LYS A 4 -13.35 6.52 -5.36
N ILE A 5 -12.46 6.74 -4.38
CA ILE A 5 -11.80 8.03 -4.16
C ILE A 5 -10.28 7.97 -4.34
N ALA A 6 -9.71 6.76 -4.30
CA ALA A 6 -8.34 6.48 -4.70
C ALA A 6 -8.24 5.05 -5.23
N SER A 7 -7.07 4.65 -5.74
CA SER A 7 -6.84 3.32 -6.29
C SER A 7 -7.16 2.18 -5.31
N ASP A 8 -6.91 2.40 -4.02
CA ASP A 8 -7.06 1.49 -2.88
C ASP A 8 -8.16 1.93 -1.89
N ARG A 9 -8.86 3.04 -2.15
CA ARG A 9 -9.74 3.68 -1.17
C ARG A 9 -11.13 3.93 -1.73
N TRP A 10 -12.12 3.39 -1.03
CA TRP A 10 -13.54 3.58 -1.28
C TRP A 10 -14.18 4.31 -0.10
N GLU A 11 -15.09 5.24 -0.38
CA GLU A 11 -15.90 5.89 0.65
C GLU A 11 -17.38 5.69 0.38
N PHE A 12 -18.20 5.64 1.43
CA PHE A 12 -19.64 5.69 1.29
C PHE A 12 -20.09 7.15 1.12
N GLY A 13 -20.37 7.55 -0.11
CA GLY A 13 -20.78 8.92 -0.45
C GLY A 13 -22.26 9.17 -0.16
N HIS A 14 -22.66 9.12 1.12
CA HIS A 14 -23.99 9.55 1.56
C HIS A 14 -23.84 10.69 2.56
N GLU A 15 -24.45 11.84 2.30
CA GLU A 15 -24.27 13.07 3.10
C GLU A 15 -24.57 12.87 4.58
N LYS A 16 -25.53 12.00 4.88
CA LYS A 16 -25.97 11.67 6.23
C LYS A 16 -25.16 10.56 6.92
N PHE A 17 -24.16 10.00 6.23
CA PHE A 17 -23.25 8.99 6.78
C PHE A 17 -21.96 9.67 7.25
N GLN A 18 -22.01 10.25 8.46
CA GLN A 18 -20.91 11.02 9.05
C GLN A 18 -20.40 10.35 10.34
N ARG A 19 -19.07 10.24 10.47
CA ARG A 19 -18.44 9.65 11.66
C ARG A 19 -18.87 10.40 12.92
N GLY A 20 -19.36 9.67 13.92
CA GLY A 20 -19.79 10.22 15.21
C GLY A 20 -21.21 10.79 15.24
N ARG A 21 -21.90 10.95 14.10
CA ARG A 21 -23.26 11.52 14.03
C ARG A 21 -24.31 10.45 13.75
N ARG A 22 -24.55 9.58 14.74
CA ARG A 22 -25.49 8.44 14.64
C ARG A 22 -26.93 8.84 14.34
N HIS A 23 -27.38 10.03 14.78
CA HIS A 23 -28.74 10.51 14.56
C HIS A 23 -29.06 10.71 13.06
N LEU A 24 -28.07 11.08 12.25
CA LEU A 24 -28.24 11.27 10.80
C LEU A 24 -28.47 9.95 10.04
N LEU A 25 -28.09 8.82 10.63
CA LEU A 25 -28.27 7.50 10.00
C LEU A 25 -29.75 7.13 9.85
N VAL A 26 -30.62 7.65 10.72
CA VAL A 26 -32.07 7.39 10.68
C VAL A 26 -32.71 7.96 9.42
N GLU A 27 -32.13 9.02 8.87
CA GLU A 27 -32.63 9.69 7.68
C GLU A 27 -32.11 9.06 6.35
N ILE A 28 -31.39 7.94 6.43
CA ILE A 28 -30.93 7.19 5.26
C ILE A 28 -32.01 6.17 4.89
N ASP A 29 -32.82 6.50 3.89
CA ASP A 29 -33.83 5.58 3.39
C ASP A 29 -33.21 4.40 2.63
N ARG A 30 -33.59 3.19 3.02
CA ARG A 30 -33.28 1.98 2.24
C ARG A 30 -34.18 1.94 1.02
N ARG A 31 -33.59 1.65 -0.15
CA ARG A 31 -34.36 1.43 -1.38
C ARG A 31 -35.30 0.24 -1.15
N LYS A 32 -36.59 0.41 -1.46
CA LYS A 32 -37.56 -0.69 -1.45
C LYS A 32 -37.08 -1.76 -2.45
N CYS A 33 -36.76 -2.95 -1.95
CA CYS A 33 -36.37 -4.07 -2.81
C CYS A 33 -37.51 -4.41 -3.77
N ILE A 34 -37.22 -4.31 -5.07
CA ILE A 34 -38.04 -4.92 -6.11
C ILE A 34 -37.66 -6.42 -6.10
N PRO A 35 -38.63 -7.36 -6.15
CA PRO A 35 -38.33 -8.79 -6.14
C PRO A 35 -37.33 -9.13 -7.24
N SER A 36 -36.19 -9.66 -6.82
CA SER A 36 -35.09 -10.04 -7.71
C SER A 36 -35.54 -11.13 -8.68
N ILE A 37 -35.28 -10.91 -9.98
CA ILE A 37 -35.44 -11.88 -11.07
C ILE A 37 -34.28 -12.87 -11.14
N PHE A 38 -33.25 -12.69 -10.31
CA PHE A 38 -32.09 -13.57 -10.29
C PHE A 38 -32.42 -14.92 -9.61
N PRO A 39 -31.70 -16.00 -10.00
CA PRO A 39 -31.85 -17.32 -9.41
C PRO A 39 -31.73 -17.31 -7.89
N ALA A 40 -32.38 -18.26 -7.20
CA ALA A 40 -32.45 -18.31 -5.75
C ALA A 40 -31.07 -18.28 -5.04
N PHE A 41 -30.03 -18.87 -5.65
CA PHE A 41 -28.67 -18.86 -5.11
C PHE A 41 -27.96 -17.50 -5.23
N LEU A 42 -28.51 -16.54 -6.00
CA LEU A 42 -28.03 -15.17 -6.12
C LEU A 42 -29.04 -14.15 -5.54
N LYS A 43 -30.11 -14.62 -4.88
CA LYS A 43 -31.04 -13.71 -4.21
C LYS A 43 -30.41 -13.19 -2.92
N ALA A 44 -30.23 -11.88 -2.84
CA ALA A 44 -30.09 -11.21 -1.56
C ALA A 44 -31.39 -11.40 -0.77
N SER A 45 -31.30 -11.81 0.50
CA SER A 45 -32.43 -12.12 1.39
C SER A 45 -33.43 -10.96 1.48
N THR A 46 -34.41 -10.97 0.58
CA THR A 46 -35.68 -10.27 0.71
C THR A 46 -36.64 -11.29 1.28
N ASP A 47 -36.61 -11.46 2.58
CA ASP A 47 -37.72 -12.11 3.27
C ASP A 47 -38.13 -11.24 4.45
N ARG A 48 -39.41 -10.90 4.50
CA ARG A 48 -40.02 -10.10 5.57
C ARG A 48 -40.40 -11.01 6.74
N SER A 49 -39.47 -11.84 7.18
CA SER A 49 -39.51 -12.46 8.51
C SER A 49 -38.93 -11.48 9.54
N PRO A 50 -39.25 -11.61 10.85
CA PRO A 50 -38.54 -10.90 11.90
C PRO A 50 -37.04 -11.04 11.65
N PRO A 51 -36.21 -10.02 11.93
CA PRO A 51 -34.80 -10.05 11.56
C PRO A 51 -34.19 -11.31 12.14
N THR A 52 -33.99 -12.32 11.30
CA THR A 52 -33.08 -13.40 11.62
C THR A 52 -31.78 -12.68 11.89
N PRO A 53 -31.19 -12.82 13.09
CA PRO A 53 -29.92 -12.18 13.36
C PRO A 53 -28.98 -12.53 12.19
N PRO A 54 -28.10 -11.61 11.75
CA PRO A 54 -27.02 -12.00 10.85
C PRO A 54 -26.41 -13.29 11.40
N PRO A 55 -26.00 -14.27 10.56
CA PRO A 55 -25.43 -15.51 11.06
C PRO A 55 -24.44 -15.09 12.14
N ALA A 56 -24.78 -15.41 13.40
CA ALA A 56 -24.01 -14.93 14.52
C ALA A 56 -22.66 -15.59 14.30
N VAL A 57 -21.67 -14.80 13.85
CA VAL A 57 -20.28 -15.22 13.94
C VAL A 57 -20.15 -15.70 15.38
N SER A 58 -19.78 -16.97 15.54
CA SER A 58 -19.64 -17.52 16.88
C SER A 58 -18.74 -16.58 17.67
N ASP A 59 -18.98 -16.39 18.96
CA ASP A 59 -18.13 -15.50 19.78
C ASP A 59 -16.64 -15.89 19.63
N GLU A 60 -16.37 -17.19 19.45
CA GLU A 60 -15.06 -17.75 19.10
C GLU A 60 -14.51 -17.24 17.77
N GLU A 61 -15.33 -17.18 16.73
CA GLU A 61 -14.97 -16.75 15.39
C GLU A 61 -14.71 -15.23 15.36
N ALA A 62 -15.50 -14.46 16.13
CA ALA A 62 -15.26 -13.04 16.34
C ALA A 62 -13.94 -12.77 17.08
N LEU A 63 -13.62 -13.56 18.11
CA LEU A 63 -12.34 -13.47 18.83
C LEU A 63 -11.15 -13.80 17.93
N MET A 64 -11.23 -14.88 17.14
CA MET A 64 -10.19 -15.23 16.18
C MET A 64 -9.97 -14.12 15.15
N ILE A 65 -11.03 -13.57 14.57
CA ILE A 65 -10.94 -12.48 13.58
C ILE A 65 -10.31 -11.22 14.20
N MET A 66 -10.65 -10.90 15.46
CA MET A 66 -10.05 -9.76 16.15
C MET A 66 -8.54 -9.97 16.40
N GLU A 67 -8.15 -11.17 16.80
CA GLU A 67 -6.75 -11.52 17.02
C GLU A 67 -5.94 -11.54 15.71
N GLU A 68 -6.51 -12.10 14.65
CA GLU A 68 -5.90 -12.07 13.32
C GLU A 68 -5.71 -10.63 12.82
N ASN A 69 -6.69 -9.75 13.00
CA ASN A 69 -6.54 -8.33 12.67
C ASN A 69 -5.44 -7.65 13.48
N ARG A 70 -5.25 -8.07 14.75
CA ARG A 70 -4.16 -7.55 15.60
C ARG A 70 -2.81 -7.98 15.05
N ASN A 71 -2.67 -9.25 14.66
CA ASN A 71 -1.47 -9.81 14.07
C ASN A 71 -1.15 -9.18 12.72
N LEU A 72 -2.14 -9.07 11.83
CA LEU A 72 -1.99 -8.40 10.53
C LEU A 72 -1.56 -6.95 10.67
N LYS A 73 -2.08 -6.21 11.67
CA LYS A 73 -1.62 -4.83 11.94
C LYS A 73 -0.17 -4.78 12.37
N LYS A 74 0.28 -5.76 13.16
CA LYS A 74 1.67 -5.87 13.60
C LYS A 74 2.58 -6.18 12.39
N GLU A 75 2.27 -7.21 11.61
CA GLU A 75 3.03 -7.57 10.41
C GLU A 75 3.08 -6.42 9.41
N ASN A 76 1.95 -5.74 9.18
CA ASN A 76 1.91 -4.58 8.30
C ASN A 76 2.81 -3.44 8.81
N SER A 77 2.88 -3.22 10.13
CA SER A 77 3.81 -2.24 10.70
C SER A 77 5.28 -2.63 10.51
N GLU A 78 5.61 -3.92 10.62
CA GLU A 78 6.96 -4.44 10.39
C GLU A 78 7.35 -4.31 8.92
N LEU A 79 6.48 -4.71 7.99
CA LEU A 79 6.69 -4.57 6.55
C LEU A 79 6.88 -3.11 6.13
N LEU A 80 6.09 -2.18 6.68
CA LEU A 80 6.28 -0.76 6.41
C LEU A 80 7.63 -0.24 6.90
N SER A 81 8.11 -0.74 8.05
CA SER A 81 9.44 -0.40 8.56
C SER A 81 10.55 -0.93 7.66
N GLU A 82 10.41 -2.15 7.13
CA GLU A 82 11.35 -2.77 6.20
C GLU A 82 11.37 -2.04 4.85
N ILE A 83 10.20 -1.67 4.31
CA ILE A 83 10.08 -0.82 3.12
C ILE A 83 10.79 0.52 3.34
N SER A 84 10.62 1.15 4.49
CA SER A 84 11.30 2.40 4.81
C SER A 84 12.82 2.22 4.84
N TYR A 85 13.29 1.15 5.49
CA TYR A 85 14.70 0.83 5.57
C TYR A 85 15.33 0.65 4.19
N PHE A 86 14.69 -0.13 3.30
CA PHE A 86 15.23 -0.35 1.95
C PHE A 86 15.21 0.91 1.09
N LYS A 87 14.18 1.75 1.21
CA LYS A 87 14.16 3.06 0.54
C LYS A 87 15.30 3.97 0.98
N ASP A 88 15.65 3.95 2.26
CA ASP A 88 16.76 4.75 2.76
C ASP A 88 18.12 4.19 2.34
N LEU A 89 18.24 2.86 2.26
CA LEU A 89 19.43 2.21 1.72
C LEU A 89 19.62 2.52 0.23
N GLU A 90 18.54 2.47 -0.56
CA GLU A 90 18.54 2.85 -1.97
C GLU A 90 19.03 4.29 -2.15
N LYS A 91 18.50 5.25 -1.38
CA LYS A 91 18.96 6.65 -1.43
C LYS A 91 20.44 6.79 -1.15
N LYS A 92 20.97 6.05 -0.16
CA LYS A 92 22.41 6.05 0.17
C LYS A 92 23.25 5.51 -0.98
N LEU A 93 22.84 4.38 -1.58
CA LEU A 93 23.53 3.78 -2.72
C LEU A 93 23.56 4.73 -3.92
N VAL A 94 22.42 5.35 -4.24
CA VAL A 94 22.33 6.36 -5.30
C VAL A 94 23.25 7.55 -5.00
N GLY A 95 23.30 8.01 -3.74
CA GLY A 95 24.23 9.06 -3.33
C GLY A 95 25.70 8.70 -3.56
N CYS A 96 26.13 7.51 -3.15
CA CYS A 96 27.51 7.04 -3.37
C CYS A 96 27.85 6.93 -4.87
N LEU A 97 26.92 6.44 -5.69
CA LEU A 97 27.12 6.36 -7.14
C LEU A 97 27.22 7.74 -7.78
N PHE A 98 26.41 8.70 -7.32
CA PHE A 98 26.47 10.08 -7.79
C PHE A 98 27.84 10.71 -7.48
N GLU A 99 28.34 10.56 -6.25
CA GLU A 99 29.68 11.03 -5.86
C GLU A 99 30.80 10.36 -6.66
N PHE A 100 30.66 9.09 -7.02
CA PHE A 100 31.64 8.40 -7.86
C PHE A 100 31.65 8.92 -9.31
N VAL A 101 30.47 9.23 -9.87
CA VAL A 101 30.34 9.73 -11.25
C VAL A 101 30.72 11.20 -11.38
N GLU A 102 30.39 12.02 -10.38
CA GLU A 102 30.65 13.47 -10.34
C GLU A 102 31.96 13.83 -9.60
N GLY A 103 32.59 12.85 -8.94
CA GLY A 103 33.87 13.04 -8.26
C GLY A 103 34.99 13.46 -9.22
N PRO A 104 36.07 14.09 -8.73
CA PRO A 104 37.16 14.54 -9.58
C PRO A 104 37.71 13.35 -10.34
N ARG A 105 37.55 13.33 -11.67
CA ARG A 105 38.35 12.42 -12.51
C ARG A 105 39.82 12.69 -12.16
N PRO A 106 40.64 11.67 -11.87
CA PRO A 106 42.06 11.90 -11.75
C PRO A 106 42.57 12.42 -13.09
N SER A 107 42.77 13.74 -13.17
CA SER A 107 43.26 14.48 -14.34
C SER A 107 44.72 14.17 -14.69
N ALA A 108 45.32 13.12 -14.11
CA ALA A 108 46.73 12.84 -14.20
C ALA A 108 46.95 11.34 -14.42
N LEU A 109 46.46 10.82 -15.55
CA LEU A 109 47.31 9.92 -16.32
C LEU A 109 48.33 10.81 -17.03
N GLU A 110 49.41 11.13 -16.32
CA GLU A 110 50.62 11.68 -16.92
C GLU A 110 50.93 10.85 -18.17
N PRO A 111 51.05 11.46 -19.36
CA PRO A 111 51.11 10.72 -20.60
C PRO A 111 52.37 9.85 -20.60
N ALA A 112 52.15 8.55 -20.85
CA ALA A 112 53.18 7.54 -21.05
C ALA A 112 54.28 7.96 -22.06
N GLU A 113 54.09 9.05 -22.80
CA GLU A 113 55.11 9.67 -23.63
C GLU A 113 56.40 10.06 -22.89
N HIS A 114 56.34 10.45 -21.60
CA HIS A 114 57.58 10.80 -20.88
C HIS A 114 58.44 9.57 -20.59
N GLU A 115 57.82 8.43 -20.26
CA GLU A 115 58.51 7.15 -20.09
C GLU A 115 58.94 6.56 -21.45
N VAL A 116 58.13 6.71 -22.51
CA VAL A 116 58.53 6.32 -23.87
C VAL A 116 59.73 7.15 -24.35
N ARG A 117 59.80 8.46 -24.05
CA ARG A 117 60.97 9.31 -24.34
C ARG A 117 62.21 8.89 -23.55
N LYS A 118 62.07 8.51 -22.27
CA LYS A 118 63.19 7.98 -21.48
C LYS A 118 63.73 6.68 -22.07
N ILE A 119 62.86 5.76 -22.48
CA ILE A 119 63.25 4.49 -23.09
C ILE A 119 63.93 4.73 -24.45
N HIS A 120 63.40 5.62 -25.29
CA HIS A 120 64.03 5.97 -26.58
C HIS A 120 65.45 6.55 -26.40
N ASN A 121 65.64 7.44 -25.43
CA ASN A 121 66.95 8.03 -25.13
C ASN A 121 67.92 7.05 -24.45
N PHE A 122 67.43 5.97 -23.87
CA PHE A 122 68.26 4.92 -23.28
C PHE A 122 68.74 3.89 -24.34
N ILE A 123 68.02 3.78 -25.46
CA ILE A 123 68.31 2.82 -26.53
C ILE A 123 69.09 3.48 -27.70
N SER A 124 69.16 4.81 -27.76
CA SER A 124 70.00 5.57 -28.71
C SER A 124 71.38 5.85 -28.14
#